data_AF-A0A9D5S0Z6-F1
#
_entry.id   AF-A0A9D5S0Z6-F1
#
_cell.length_a   1.000
_cell.length_b   1.000
_cell.length_c   1.000
_cell.angle_alpha   90.00
_cell.angle_beta   90.00
_cell.angle_gamma   90.00
#
_symmetry.space_group_name_H-M   'P 1'
#
loop_
_entity.id
_entity.type
_entity.pdbx_description
1 polymer ?
#
loop_
_entity_poly.entity_id
_entity_poly.type
_entity_poly.pdbx_seq_one_letter_code
_entity_poly.pdbx_strand_id
1 'polypeptide(L)'
;MSEVKYIDATNLEIVEDLIGKTNKTYSINDCVMVRTTDVFPFDGIVQTPINGNAYEFNNSIYFNEIVIKMLQNKYPNYFIDEKVSEEYSKELKEYSVVFETLRRTTHFTINGLVGSTAYGNFDNRPYVILEPLKYHIDKSMKALRVEDTYFDSDLSLSDESALVIDENTYNKISNDPNYTDDLSKFKVYVYKGNQQNAVSLALNDMGYDSFLVSSHGYVNGIEEDSMAFEMYNFINAFANKHNIPQEKHFYSNINYEDALARNEKSAEINKMHLMYILDNSIVSSELSDKIKLSIEYNRDISDLLEQVINQIGFEHLKKLTKEFNTIYIESLNKGKNHKKI
;
A
#
# COMPACT_ATOMS: atom_id res chain seq x y z
N MET A 1 0.40 24.92 19.75
CA MET A 1 -0.13 25.55 18.52
C MET A 1 0.55 24.83 17.38
N SER A 2 -0.21 24.17 16.49
CA SER A 2 0.35 23.60 15.27
C SER A 2 0.99 24.71 14.44
N GLU A 3 2.25 24.53 14.09
CA GLU A 3 2.90 25.39 13.11
C GLU A 3 2.41 24.97 11.73
N VAL A 4 1.63 25.82 11.07
CA VAL A 4 1.16 25.60 9.70
C VAL A 4 2.00 26.44 8.75
N LYS A 5 2.65 25.81 7.79
CA LYS A 5 3.47 26.48 6.76
C LYS A 5 2.93 26.15 5.37
N TYR A 6 2.82 27.15 4.52
CA TYR A 6 2.40 26.98 3.12
C TYR A 6 3.63 26.84 2.21
N ILE A 7 3.60 25.85 1.32
CA ILE A 7 4.63 25.55 0.33
C ILE A 7 4.01 25.67 -1.08
N ASP A 8 4.63 26.45 -1.97
CA ASP A 8 4.28 26.44 -3.39
C ASP A 8 5.32 25.63 -4.17
N ALA A 9 4.89 24.49 -4.70
CA ALA A 9 5.69 23.55 -5.49
C ALA A 9 5.18 23.43 -6.94
N THR A 10 4.50 24.45 -7.46
CA THR A 10 3.80 24.40 -8.78
C THR A 10 4.74 24.51 -9.98
N ASN A 11 5.85 25.24 -9.85
CA ASN A 11 6.77 25.55 -10.97
C ASN A 11 8.22 25.12 -10.71
N LEU A 12 8.41 24.16 -9.80
CA LEU A 12 9.72 23.57 -9.59
C LEU A 12 9.82 22.38 -10.54
N GLU A 13 10.78 22.41 -11.47
CA GLU A 13 11.34 21.16 -11.99
C GLU A 13 11.82 20.33 -10.79
N ILE A 14 11.94 19.00 -10.89
CA ILE A 14 12.54 18.23 -9.79
C ILE A 14 13.98 18.72 -9.66
N VAL A 15 14.19 19.71 -8.79
CA VAL A 15 15.43 20.46 -8.82
C VAL A 15 16.47 19.57 -8.17
N GLU A 16 17.41 19.07 -8.99
CA GLU A 16 18.63 18.44 -8.49
C GLU A 16 19.35 19.37 -7.47
N ASP A 17 19.11 20.68 -7.52
CA ASP A 17 19.62 21.68 -6.56
C ASP A 17 18.95 21.67 -5.17
N LEU A 18 17.86 20.92 -4.96
CA LEU A 18 17.29 20.68 -3.61
C LEU A 18 17.94 19.49 -2.90
N ILE A 19 18.76 18.73 -3.63
CA ILE A 19 19.65 17.69 -3.10
C ILE A 19 20.87 18.45 -2.59
N GLY A 20 21.09 18.45 -1.28
CA GLY A 20 22.29 19.03 -0.69
C GLY A 20 23.56 18.59 -1.43
N LYS A 21 24.60 19.42 -1.45
CA LYS A 21 25.96 18.95 -1.78
C LYS A 21 26.76 19.16 -0.51
N THR A 22 26.70 18.20 0.40
CA THR A 22 27.44 18.29 1.66
C THR A 22 28.32 17.06 1.83
N ASN A 23 29.62 17.26 2.11
CA ASN A 23 30.54 16.21 2.58
C ASN A 23 30.23 15.91 4.05
N LYS A 24 28.99 15.55 4.36
CA LYS A 24 28.50 15.40 5.73
C LYS A 24 28.61 13.93 6.13
N THR A 25 29.18 13.69 7.30
CA THR A 25 29.08 12.36 7.91
C THR A 25 27.67 12.17 8.46
N TYR A 26 26.88 11.31 7.80
CA TYR A 26 25.53 11.00 8.24
C TYR A 26 25.50 10.27 9.59
N SER A 27 24.44 10.56 10.34
CA SER A 27 24.08 9.93 11.60
C SER A 27 22.59 9.62 11.62
N ILE A 28 22.13 8.91 12.65
CA ILE A 28 20.71 8.57 12.78
C ILE A 28 19.80 9.81 12.93
N ASN A 29 20.37 10.90 13.45
CA ASN A 29 19.66 12.17 13.59
C ASN A 29 19.42 12.87 12.26
N ASP A 30 20.05 12.39 11.18
CA ASP A 30 19.89 12.91 9.82
C ASP A 30 18.86 12.09 9.02
N CYS A 31 18.23 11.10 9.64
CA CYS A 31 17.28 10.20 8.98
C CYS A 31 15.83 10.51 9.37
N VAL A 32 14.98 10.72 8.37
CA VAL A 32 13.53 10.87 8.48
C VAL A 32 12.85 9.78 7.68
N MET A 33 11.93 9.09 8.33
CA MET A 33 10.99 8.19 7.67
C MET A 33 9.91 8.99 6.95
N VAL A 34 9.71 8.70 5.68
CA VAL A 34 8.74 9.37 4.81
C VAL A 34 7.70 8.34 4.36
N ARG A 35 6.42 8.64 4.52
CA ARG A 35 5.33 7.74 4.12
C ARG A 35 4.16 8.50 3.52
N THR A 36 3.78 8.13 2.30
CA THR A 36 2.50 8.52 1.70
C THR A 36 1.37 7.63 2.21
N THR A 37 0.19 8.20 2.43
CA THR A 37 -0.98 7.44 2.90
C THR A 37 -2.31 8.11 2.55
N ASP A 38 -3.34 7.30 2.35
CA ASP A 38 -4.73 7.76 2.22
C ASP A 38 -5.41 7.99 3.58
N VAL A 39 -4.78 7.52 4.67
CA VAL A 39 -5.37 7.51 6.01
C VAL A 39 -4.72 8.58 6.86
N PHE A 40 -5.54 9.48 7.40
CA PHE A 40 -5.06 10.49 8.34
C PHE A 40 -4.55 9.82 9.64
N PRO A 41 -3.36 10.19 10.16
CA PRO A 41 -2.81 9.59 11.38
C PRO A 41 -3.50 10.15 12.64
N PHE A 42 -4.74 9.71 12.88
CA PHE A 42 -5.49 10.06 14.09
C PHE A 42 -4.67 9.77 15.34
N ASP A 43 -4.76 10.65 16.32
CA ASP A 43 -4.05 10.53 17.60
C ASP A 43 -2.52 10.47 17.51
N GLY A 44 -1.92 10.85 16.38
CA GLY A 44 -0.48 10.74 16.20
C GLY A 44 -0.02 9.30 16.00
N ILE A 45 -0.89 8.40 15.56
CA ILE A 45 -0.55 6.99 15.33
C ILE A 45 -0.64 6.67 13.85
N VAL A 46 0.48 6.22 13.28
CA VAL A 46 0.48 5.55 12.00
C VAL A 46 0.03 4.12 12.23
N GLN A 47 -1.24 3.89 11.95
CA GLN A 47 -1.76 2.53 11.97
C GLN A 47 -1.12 1.74 10.84
N THR A 48 -0.63 0.57 11.19
CA THR A 48 -0.35 -0.46 10.23
C THR A 48 -1.63 -0.66 9.43
N PRO A 49 -1.60 -0.44 8.10
CA PRO A 49 -2.77 -0.73 7.31
C PRO A 49 -3.13 -2.19 7.55
N ILE A 50 -4.35 -2.44 8.02
CA ILE A 50 -4.98 -3.73 7.78
C ILE A 50 -5.11 -3.73 6.27
N ASN A 51 -4.12 -4.28 5.57
CA ASN A 51 -4.13 -4.31 4.12
C ASN A 51 -5.31 -5.19 3.68
N GLY A 52 -6.48 -4.56 3.55
CA GLY A 52 -7.54 -4.94 2.64
C GLY A 52 -7.18 -4.58 1.20
N ASN A 53 -6.05 -3.90 0.99
CA ASN A 53 -5.34 -4.01 -0.27
C ASN A 53 -4.78 -5.42 -0.31
N ALA A 54 -5.52 -6.30 -0.98
CA ALA A 54 -4.94 -7.47 -1.60
C ALA A 54 -3.59 -7.03 -2.17
N TYR A 55 -2.49 -7.44 -1.55
CA TYR A 55 -1.36 -7.79 -2.39
C TYR A 55 -1.99 -8.68 -3.45
N GLU A 56 -1.95 -8.21 -4.69
CA GLU A 56 -2.24 -8.96 -5.90
C GLU A 56 -1.23 -10.12 -5.97
N PHE A 57 -1.30 -11.03 -5.01
CA PHE A 57 -0.89 -12.38 -5.25
C PHE A 57 -1.96 -12.93 -6.15
N ASN A 58 -1.64 -12.88 -7.44
CA ASN A 58 -1.91 -13.85 -8.50
C ASN A 58 -1.93 -15.30 -8.00
N ASN A 59 -2.69 -15.64 -6.97
CA ASN A 59 -2.96 -17.00 -6.52
C ASN A 59 -4.47 -17.28 -6.50
N SER A 60 -5.31 -16.29 -6.87
CA SER A 60 -6.68 -16.50 -7.38
C SER A 60 -6.71 -16.56 -8.92
N ILE A 61 -5.59 -16.98 -9.54
CA ILE A 61 -5.33 -17.13 -10.98
C ILE A 61 -6.62 -17.52 -11.70
N TYR A 62 -7.28 -18.60 -11.29
CA TYR A 62 -8.42 -19.12 -12.03
C TYR A 62 -9.67 -18.21 -12.10
N PHE A 63 -10.10 -17.55 -11.02
CA PHE A 63 -11.32 -16.73 -11.07
C PHE A 63 -11.06 -15.36 -11.70
N ASN A 64 -10.00 -14.70 -11.25
CA ASN A 64 -9.67 -13.36 -11.71
C ASN A 64 -9.15 -13.38 -13.15
N GLU A 65 -8.34 -14.36 -13.56
CA GLU A 65 -7.88 -14.45 -14.95
C GLU A 65 -9.02 -14.73 -15.92
N ILE A 66 -10.06 -15.45 -15.51
CA ILE A 66 -11.23 -15.70 -16.37
C ILE A 66 -12.07 -14.44 -16.49
N VAL A 67 -12.32 -13.73 -15.39
CA VAL A 67 -12.99 -12.42 -15.45
C VAL A 67 -12.17 -11.44 -16.30
N ILE A 68 -10.85 -11.39 -16.12
CA ILE A 68 -9.91 -10.57 -16.92
C ILE A 68 -10.01 -10.92 -18.40
N LYS A 69 -9.92 -12.22 -18.75
CA LYS A 69 -9.98 -12.73 -20.13
C LYS A 69 -11.33 -12.45 -20.77
N MET A 70 -12.42 -12.62 -20.02
CA MET A 70 -13.76 -12.33 -20.53
C MET A 70 -14.00 -10.82 -20.70
N LEU A 71 -13.48 -9.98 -19.79
CA LEU A 71 -13.51 -8.51 -19.93
C LEU A 71 -12.64 -8.04 -21.11
N GLN A 72 -11.47 -8.64 -21.30
CA GLN A 72 -10.60 -8.44 -22.48
C GLN A 72 -11.33 -8.73 -23.78
N ASN A 73 -12.05 -9.85 -23.85
CA ASN A 73 -12.83 -10.22 -25.03
C ASN A 73 -14.04 -9.31 -25.25
N LYS A 74 -14.68 -8.85 -24.16
CA LYS A 74 -15.81 -7.90 -24.21
C LYS A 74 -15.36 -6.50 -24.63
N TYR A 75 -14.15 -6.10 -24.25
CA TYR A 75 -13.60 -4.76 -24.44
C TYR A 75 -12.17 -4.80 -25.05
N PRO A 76 -12.02 -5.25 -26.30
CA PRO A 76 -10.69 -5.51 -26.90
C PRO A 76 -9.81 -4.25 -27.06
N ASN A 77 -10.42 -3.06 -27.05
CA ASN A 77 -9.70 -1.78 -27.21
C ASN A 77 -9.08 -1.25 -25.90
N TYR A 78 -9.29 -1.91 -24.75
CA TYR A 78 -8.89 -1.39 -23.44
C TYR A 78 -7.38 -1.53 -23.12
N PHE A 79 -6.62 -2.27 -23.94
CA PHE A 79 -5.21 -2.62 -23.66
C PHE A 79 -4.18 -1.77 -24.40
N ILE A 80 -4.59 -0.64 -24.99
CA ILE A 80 -3.74 0.19 -25.86
C ILE A 80 -3.43 1.57 -25.22
N ASP A 81 -4.12 1.98 -24.15
CA ASP A 81 -4.02 3.34 -23.58
C ASP A 81 -3.89 3.31 -22.04
N GLU A 82 -2.89 4.00 -21.49
CA GLU A 82 -2.57 4.04 -20.05
C GLU A 82 -3.73 4.57 -19.20
N LYS A 83 -4.52 5.54 -19.69
CA LYS A 83 -5.71 6.04 -18.97
C LYS A 83 -6.79 4.98 -18.82
N VAL A 84 -6.88 4.10 -19.82
CA VAL A 84 -7.84 3.00 -19.82
C VAL A 84 -7.42 1.91 -18.84
N SER A 85 -6.12 1.79 -18.53
CA SER A 85 -5.60 0.86 -17.51
C SER A 85 -6.06 1.20 -16.09
N GLU A 86 -6.23 2.48 -15.75
CA GLU A 86 -6.74 2.89 -14.42
C GLU A 86 -8.24 2.62 -14.26
N GLU A 87 -9.05 2.93 -15.27
CA GLU A 87 -10.49 2.63 -15.27
C GLU A 87 -10.72 1.12 -15.23
N TYR A 88 -9.94 0.37 -16.00
CA TYR A 88 -9.92 -1.09 -15.98
C TYR A 88 -9.55 -1.65 -14.60
N SER A 89 -8.52 -1.09 -13.96
CA SER A 89 -8.12 -1.49 -12.61
C SER A 89 -9.19 -1.20 -11.55
N LYS A 90 -9.98 -0.13 -11.73
CA LYS A 90 -11.14 0.17 -10.87
C LYS A 90 -12.27 -0.83 -11.11
N GLU A 91 -12.56 -1.16 -12.36
CA GLU A 91 -13.61 -2.12 -12.72
C GLU A 91 -13.27 -3.54 -12.25
N LEU A 92 -12.02 -3.99 -12.39
CA LEU A 92 -11.55 -5.29 -11.87
C LEU A 92 -11.73 -5.45 -10.35
N LYS A 93 -11.54 -4.37 -9.58
CA LYS A 93 -11.75 -4.39 -8.13
C LYS A 93 -13.19 -4.72 -7.74
N GLU A 94 -14.16 -4.43 -8.61
CA GLU A 94 -15.57 -4.70 -8.33
C GLU A 94 -15.92 -6.20 -8.45
N TYR A 95 -15.09 -6.98 -9.13
CA TYR A 95 -15.23 -8.45 -9.24
C TYR A 95 -14.31 -9.22 -8.29
N SER A 96 -13.41 -8.51 -7.60
CA SER A 96 -12.40 -9.13 -6.74
C SER A 96 -12.94 -9.38 -5.33
N VAL A 97 -12.63 -10.55 -4.78
CA VAL A 97 -12.91 -10.87 -3.38
C VAL A 97 -11.90 -10.15 -2.49
N VAL A 98 -12.38 -9.56 -1.39
CA VAL A 98 -11.52 -8.92 -0.40
C VAL A 98 -10.89 -10.00 0.47
N PHE A 99 -9.58 -10.17 0.34
CA PHE A 99 -8.79 -10.95 1.27
C PHE A 99 -8.29 -10.04 2.39
N GLU A 100 -8.42 -10.48 3.64
CA GLU A 100 -7.62 -9.90 4.73
C GLU A 100 -6.19 -10.36 4.48
N THR A 101 -5.40 -9.57 3.74
CA THR A 101 -3.97 -9.80 3.75
C THR A 101 -3.49 -9.37 5.13
N LEU A 102 -3.06 -10.35 5.92
CA LEU A 102 -2.49 -10.15 7.25
C LEU A 102 -1.11 -9.46 7.17
N ARG A 103 -0.82 -8.70 6.11
CA ARG A 103 0.38 -7.87 6.05
C ARG A 103 0.16 -6.70 6.99
N ARG A 104 0.53 -6.94 8.24
CA ARG A 104 0.60 -5.94 9.28
C ARG A 104 1.97 -5.29 9.28
N THR A 105 2.32 -4.63 8.17
CA THR A 105 3.56 -3.86 8.13
C THR A 105 3.34 -2.42 7.71
N THR A 106 4.04 -1.52 8.39
CA THR A 106 4.06 -0.08 8.08
C THR A 106 5.35 0.25 7.36
N HIS A 107 5.25 0.79 6.14
CA HIS A 107 6.38 1.05 5.25
C HIS A 107 6.71 2.53 5.15
N PHE A 108 7.99 2.83 5.10
CA PHE A 108 8.57 4.15 4.95
C PHE A 108 9.79 4.09 4.03
N THR A 109 10.00 5.17 3.31
CA THR A 109 11.30 5.50 2.73
C THR A 109 12.09 6.37 3.69
N ILE A 110 13.39 6.56 3.45
CA ILE A 110 14.24 7.46 4.24
C ILE A 110 14.57 8.70 3.41
N ASN A 111 14.28 9.88 3.96
CA ASN A 111 14.67 11.20 3.46
C ASN A 111 14.19 11.55 2.03
N GLY A 112 13.16 10.88 1.54
CA GLY A 112 12.60 11.17 0.22
C GLY A 112 11.42 10.28 -0.07
N LEU A 113 10.61 10.63 -1.06
CA LEU A 113 9.56 9.75 -1.55
C LEU A 113 10.09 8.77 -2.59
N VAL A 114 9.55 7.54 -2.56
CA VAL A 114 9.67 6.60 -3.67
C VAL A 114 8.61 6.94 -4.71
N GLY A 115 9.04 7.12 -5.96
CA GLY A 115 8.10 7.35 -7.06
C GLY A 115 7.19 6.14 -7.31
N SER A 116 6.04 6.38 -7.93
CA SER A 116 5.16 5.31 -8.40
C SER A 116 5.85 4.34 -9.35
N THR A 117 5.43 3.08 -9.31
CA THR A 117 6.00 1.99 -10.12
C THR A 117 4.90 1.15 -10.74
N ALA A 118 5.28 0.26 -11.66
CA ALA A 118 4.37 -0.76 -12.19
C ALA A 118 3.75 -1.67 -11.11
N TYR A 119 4.34 -1.74 -9.91
CA TYR A 119 3.92 -2.62 -8.81
C TYR A 119 3.19 -1.88 -7.67
N GLY A 120 2.95 -0.58 -7.81
CA GLY A 120 2.24 0.18 -6.79
C GLY A 120 2.33 1.69 -6.97
N ASN A 121 1.26 2.36 -6.54
CA ASN A 121 1.20 3.82 -6.49
C ASN A 121 1.61 4.31 -5.08
N PHE A 122 2.82 4.89 -5.03
CA PHE A 122 3.49 5.35 -3.80
C PHE A 122 3.62 6.87 -3.72
N ASP A 123 3.11 7.59 -4.71
CA ASP A 123 3.01 9.05 -4.72
C ASP A 123 1.53 9.49 -4.84
N ASN A 124 1.28 10.79 -4.89
CA ASN A 124 -0.05 11.38 -5.10
C ASN A 124 -1.13 10.96 -4.07
N ARG A 125 -0.73 10.69 -2.83
CA ARG A 125 -1.64 10.42 -1.71
C ARG A 125 -2.00 11.72 -0.98
N PRO A 126 -3.18 11.82 -0.34
CA PRO A 126 -3.62 13.05 0.32
C PRO A 126 -2.73 13.48 1.50
N TYR A 127 -2.01 12.54 2.12
CA TYR A 127 -1.15 12.79 3.26
C TYR A 127 0.25 12.20 3.04
N VAL A 128 1.27 12.94 3.46
CA VAL A 128 2.63 12.43 3.67
C VAL A 128 3.05 12.68 5.11
N ILE A 129 3.52 11.63 5.77
CA ILE A 129 4.05 11.67 7.14
C ILE A 129 5.57 11.73 7.06
N LEU A 130 6.15 12.67 7.79
CA LEU A 130 7.59 12.81 8.03
C LEU A 130 7.84 12.53 9.52
N GLU A 131 8.62 11.50 9.83
CA GLU A 131 8.91 11.09 11.21
C GLU A 131 10.41 10.82 11.41
N PRO A 132 11.10 11.50 12.32
CA PRO A 132 12.52 11.23 12.59
C PRO A 132 12.76 9.77 13.01
N LEU A 133 13.67 9.09 12.30
CA LEU A 133 13.95 7.67 12.51
C LEU A 133 14.54 7.36 13.90
N LYS A 134 15.27 8.32 14.48
CA LYS A 134 15.92 8.21 15.81
C LYS A 134 14.98 7.74 16.93
N TYR A 135 13.67 7.94 16.79
CA TYR A 135 12.67 7.53 17.79
C TYR A 135 12.21 6.07 17.68
N HIS A 136 12.69 5.32 16.67
CA HIS A 136 12.17 3.98 16.33
C HIS A 136 13.23 2.90 16.19
N ILE A 137 14.50 3.20 16.48
CA ILE A 137 15.63 2.29 16.28
C ILE A 137 15.62 1.04 17.17
N ASP A 138 14.84 1.03 18.25
CA ASP A 138 14.74 -0.11 19.18
C ASP A 138 13.37 -0.84 19.13
N LYS A 139 12.55 -0.55 18.11
CA LYS A 139 11.19 -1.10 17.97
C LYS A 139 11.18 -2.31 17.04
N SER A 140 9.99 -2.86 16.82
CA SER A 140 9.47 -3.84 15.84
C SER A 140 9.97 -3.76 14.37
N MET A 141 11.08 -3.09 14.11
CA MET A 141 11.68 -2.91 12.81
C MET A 141 12.14 -4.24 12.23
N LYS A 142 11.76 -4.50 10.99
CA LYS A 142 12.09 -5.72 10.22
C LYS A 142 13.06 -5.44 9.07
N ALA A 143 13.10 -4.20 8.61
CA ALA A 143 14.13 -3.73 7.71
C ALA A 143 14.41 -2.25 7.95
N LEU A 144 15.69 -1.88 7.88
CA LEU A 144 16.14 -0.50 7.78
C LEU A 144 16.82 -0.27 6.44
N ARG A 145 16.09 0.33 5.49
CA ARG A 145 16.55 0.58 4.12
C ARG A 145 16.03 1.90 3.60
N VAL A 146 16.77 2.52 2.69
CA VAL A 146 16.40 3.82 2.15
C VAL A 146 15.04 3.75 1.43
N GLU A 147 14.81 2.71 0.65
CA GLU A 147 13.61 2.53 -0.16
C GLU A 147 12.46 1.80 0.54
N ASP A 148 12.75 1.07 1.62
CA ASP A 148 11.81 0.11 2.20
C ASP A 148 12.12 -0.20 3.67
N THR A 149 12.13 0.83 4.51
CA THR A 149 12.16 0.67 5.97
C THR A 149 10.77 0.27 6.45
N TYR A 150 10.66 -0.81 7.23
CA TYR A 150 9.35 -1.24 7.73
C TYR A 150 9.33 -1.92 9.09
N PHE A 151 8.15 -1.89 9.71
CA PHE A 151 7.86 -2.36 11.06
C PHE A 151 6.66 -3.30 11.04
N ASP A 152 6.59 -4.27 11.95
CA ASP A 152 5.44 -5.17 12.13
C ASP A 152 4.40 -4.66 13.16
N SER A 153 4.34 -3.34 13.36
CA SER A 153 3.42 -2.71 14.31
C SER A 153 2.97 -1.31 13.89
N ASP A 154 1.92 -0.85 14.57
CA ASP A 154 1.55 0.56 14.59
C ASP A 154 2.71 1.38 15.18
N LEU A 155 2.81 2.64 14.75
CA LEU A 155 3.86 3.56 15.20
C LEU A 155 3.25 4.85 15.74
N SER A 156 3.52 5.13 17.01
CA SER A 156 3.29 6.46 17.59
C SER A 156 4.33 7.44 17.05
N LEU A 157 3.85 8.50 16.43
CA LEU A 157 4.64 9.60 15.90
C LEU A 157 5.20 10.47 17.03
N SER A 158 6.38 11.01 16.80
CA SER A 158 7.03 11.92 17.74
C SER A 158 6.44 13.33 17.64
N ASP A 159 6.72 14.17 18.64
CA ASP A 159 6.39 15.61 18.61
C ASP A 159 7.21 16.37 17.55
N GLU A 160 8.25 15.76 16.97
CA GLU A 160 9.01 16.29 15.83
C GLU A 160 8.44 15.84 14.47
N SER A 161 7.35 15.07 14.48
CA SER A 161 6.69 14.63 13.25
C SER A 161 6.04 15.81 12.51
N ALA A 162 6.00 15.68 11.19
CA ALA A 162 5.32 16.63 10.33
C ALA A 162 4.37 15.93 9.35
N LEU A 163 3.29 16.64 9.01
CA LEU A 163 2.31 16.23 8.01
C LEU A 163 2.41 17.15 6.81
N VAL A 164 2.69 16.59 5.63
CA VAL A 164 2.62 17.31 4.36
C VAL A 164 1.30 16.96 3.68
N ILE A 165 0.50 17.97 3.35
CA ILE A 165 -0.89 17.82 2.91
C ILE A 165 -1.22 18.80 1.79
N ASP A 166 -1.94 18.35 0.77
CA ASP A 166 -2.31 19.27 -0.32
C ASP A 166 -3.34 20.30 0.16
N GLU A 167 -3.32 21.50 -0.42
CA GLU A 167 -4.18 22.60 0.02
C GLU A 167 -5.68 22.24 0.00
N ASN A 168 -6.13 21.47 -1.00
CA ASN A 168 -7.55 21.12 -1.10
C ASN A 168 -7.96 20.16 0.01
N THR A 169 -7.13 19.17 0.33
CA THR A 169 -7.37 18.25 1.45
C THR A 169 -7.28 18.99 2.77
N TYR A 170 -6.28 19.85 2.98
CA TYR A 170 -6.16 20.67 4.20
C TYR A 170 -7.40 21.52 4.44
N ASN A 171 -7.89 22.22 3.41
CA ASN A 171 -9.09 23.06 3.52
C ASN A 171 -10.34 22.23 3.88
N LYS A 172 -10.42 20.96 3.46
CA LYS A 172 -11.54 20.08 3.87
C LYS A 172 -11.43 19.69 5.34
N ILE A 173 -10.27 19.26 5.81
CA ILE A 173 -10.09 18.74 7.17
C ILE A 173 -10.02 19.83 8.24
N SER A 174 -9.46 21.00 7.93
CA SER A 174 -9.36 22.13 8.87
C SER A 174 -10.72 22.73 9.21
N ASN A 175 -11.72 22.53 8.35
CA ASN A 175 -13.10 22.93 8.60
C ASN A 175 -13.94 21.82 9.24
N ASP A 176 -13.39 20.61 9.41
CA ASP A 176 -14.07 19.49 10.06
C ASP A 176 -13.68 19.43 11.55
N PRO A 177 -14.63 19.65 12.48
CA PRO A 177 -14.35 19.66 13.91
C PRO A 177 -13.86 18.32 14.46
N ASN A 178 -14.01 17.21 13.71
CA ASN A 178 -13.48 15.91 14.12
C ASN A 178 -11.97 15.77 13.94
N TYR A 179 -11.33 16.67 13.16
CA TYR A 179 -9.91 16.57 12.80
C TYR A 179 -9.08 17.77 13.30
N THR A 180 -9.73 18.86 13.72
CA THR A 180 -9.05 20.12 14.04
C THR A 180 -8.13 19.98 15.25
N ASP A 181 -8.55 19.23 16.27
CA ASP A 181 -7.73 18.96 17.46
C ASP A 181 -6.54 18.03 17.13
N ASP A 182 -6.70 17.10 16.19
CA ASP A 182 -5.62 16.21 15.78
C ASP A 182 -4.56 16.90 14.92
N LEU A 183 -4.96 17.84 14.05
CA LEU A 183 -4.01 18.67 13.30
C LEU A 183 -3.08 19.47 14.21
N SER A 184 -3.56 19.83 15.41
CA SER A 184 -2.77 20.58 16.38
C SER A 184 -1.54 19.83 16.91
N LYS A 185 -1.51 18.49 16.73
CA LYS A 185 -0.44 17.58 17.17
C LYS A 185 0.76 17.57 16.22
N PHE A 186 0.61 18.12 15.02
CA PHE A 186 1.64 18.07 13.98
C PHE A 186 2.16 19.46 13.63
N LYS A 187 3.42 19.52 13.18
CA LYS A 187 3.84 20.55 12.23
C LYS A 187 3.19 20.23 10.88
N VAL A 188 2.49 21.19 10.28
CA VAL A 188 1.72 20.97 9.05
C VAL A 188 2.30 21.79 7.90
N TYR A 189 2.67 21.11 6.82
CA TYR A 189 3.07 21.72 5.56
C TYR A 189 1.94 21.59 4.54
N VAL A 190 1.28 22.70 4.23
CA VAL A 190 0.20 22.76 3.24
C VAL A 190 0.80 23.09 1.89
N TYR A 191 0.64 22.23 0.88
CA TYR A 191 1.29 22.42 -0.42
C TYR A 191 0.34 22.60 -1.60
N LYS A 192 0.83 23.30 -2.63
CA LYS A 192 0.31 23.30 -4.01
C LYS A 192 1.35 22.74 -4.96
N GLY A 193 0.91 22.10 -6.04
CA GLY A 193 1.79 21.61 -7.08
C GLY A 193 2.31 20.20 -6.82
N ASN A 194 3.57 19.95 -7.13
CA ASN A 194 4.16 18.61 -7.12
C ASN A 194 4.47 18.12 -5.68
N GLN A 195 4.00 16.90 -5.35
CA GLN A 195 4.18 16.31 -4.02
C GLN A 195 5.64 15.99 -3.68
N GLN A 196 6.44 15.50 -4.63
CA GLN A 196 7.87 15.22 -4.42
C GLN A 196 8.60 16.48 -3.97
N ASN A 197 8.41 17.57 -4.70
CA ASN A 197 9.04 18.85 -4.41
C ASN A 197 8.57 19.42 -3.06
N ALA A 198 7.28 19.28 -2.75
CA ALA A 198 6.75 19.69 -1.45
C ALA A 198 7.39 18.93 -0.29
N VAL A 199 7.59 17.61 -0.43
CA VAL A 199 8.29 16.80 0.57
C VAL A 199 9.75 17.21 0.70
N SER A 200 10.46 17.41 -0.41
CA SER A 200 11.85 17.89 -0.36
C SER A 200 11.98 19.24 0.36
N LEU A 201 11.08 20.19 0.08
CA LEU A 201 11.06 21.49 0.74
C LEU A 201 10.72 21.39 2.24
N ALA A 202 9.80 20.49 2.61
CA ALA A 202 9.47 20.22 4.00
C ALA A 202 10.66 19.60 4.76
N LEU A 203 11.32 18.58 4.18
CA LEU A 203 12.53 17.97 4.75
C LEU A 203 13.64 19.00 4.97
N ASN A 204 13.92 19.82 3.96
CA ASN A 204 14.94 20.87 4.05
C ASN A 204 14.61 21.91 5.13
N ASP A 205 13.33 22.31 5.28
CA ASP A 205 12.88 23.21 6.36
C ASP A 205 13.02 22.57 7.74
N MET A 206 12.84 21.26 7.85
CA MET A 206 13.09 20.48 9.07
C MET A 206 14.59 20.25 9.34
N GLY A 207 15.47 20.68 8.44
CA GLY A 207 16.93 20.53 8.57
C GLY A 207 17.49 19.20 8.08
N TYR A 208 16.71 18.45 7.28
CA TYR A 208 17.11 17.16 6.71
C TYR A 208 17.47 17.30 5.24
N ASP A 209 18.48 16.54 4.82
CA ASP A 209 18.82 16.40 3.41
C ASP A 209 17.73 15.59 2.71
N SER A 210 17.25 16.07 1.55
CA SER A 210 16.26 15.36 0.74
C SER A 210 16.89 14.62 -0.45
N PHE A 211 16.38 13.44 -0.77
CA PHE A 211 16.88 12.60 -1.86
C PHE A 211 15.74 12.12 -2.78
N LEU A 212 16.12 11.76 -4.01
CA LEU A 212 15.26 10.99 -4.91
C LEU A 212 15.46 9.50 -4.62
N VAL A 213 14.38 8.81 -4.25
CA VAL A 213 14.40 7.39 -3.90
C VAL A 213 13.77 6.57 -5.03
N SER A 214 14.47 5.54 -5.52
CA SER A 214 13.98 4.62 -6.55
C SER A 214 13.59 3.26 -5.95
N SER A 215 12.70 2.55 -6.63
CA SER A 215 11.95 1.42 -6.05
C SER A 215 12.66 0.08 -5.93
N HIS A 216 13.83 -0.11 -6.53
CA HIS A 216 14.36 -1.46 -6.75
C HIS A 216 15.79 -1.70 -6.28
N GLY A 217 16.39 -0.84 -5.45
CA GLY A 217 17.82 -0.95 -5.14
C GLY A 217 18.72 -0.98 -6.39
N TYR A 218 18.13 -0.77 -7.58
CA TYR A 218 18.77 -0.60 -8.86
C TYR A 218 19.02 0.88 -9.01
N VAL A 219 20.17 1.21 -8.44
CA VAL A 219 21.06 2.22 -8.95
C VAL A 219 21.43 1.86 -10.39
N ASN A 220 20.58 2.14 -11.37
CA ASN A 220 21.09 2.50 -12.69
C ASN A 220 21.38 4.01 -12.61
N GLY A 221 22.59 4.36 -12.18
CA GLY A 221 23.10 5.74 -12.31
C GLY A 221 23.11 6.64 -11.07
N ILE A 222 22.87 6.12 -9.86
CA ILE A 222 23.42 6.74 -8.64
C ILE A 222 24.94 6.64 -8.76
N GLU A 223 25.57 7.69 -9.28
CA GLU A 223 27.02 7.84 -9.31
C GLU A 223 27.55 7.61 -7.89
N GLU A 224 28.68 6.91 -7.76
CA GLU A 224 29.35 6.65 -6.48
C GLU A 224 29.60 7.94 -5.66
N ASP A 225 29.56 9.10 -6.33
CA ASP A 225 29.74 10.44 -5.78
C ASP A 225 28.44 11.17 -5.37
N SER A 226 27.27 10.51 -5.39
CA SER A 226 26.00 11.16 -5.03
C SER A 226 25.61 10.93 -3.56
N MET A 227 25.01 11.93 -2.91
CA MET A 227 24.67 11.87 -1.47
C MET A 227 23.74 10.71 -1.09
N ALA A 228 22.89 10.25 -2.01
CA ALA A 228 22.03 9.09 -1.78
C ALA A 228 22.87 7.82 -1.51
N PHE A 229 24.05 7.71 -2.13
CA PHE A 229 25.01 6.63 -1.90
C PHE A 229 25.62 6.70 -0.50
N GLU A 230 25.99 7.89 -0.02
CA GLU A 230 26.51 8.08 1.34
C GLU A 230 25.46 7.73 2.41
N MET A 231 24.22 8.19 2.25
CA MET A 231 23.10 7.82 3.14
C MET A 231 22.87 6.31 3.11
N TYR A 232 22.88 5.68 1.94
CA TYR A 232 22.75 4.23 1.80
C TYR A 232 23.86 3.47 2.53
N ASN A 233 25.12 3.91 2.38
CA ASN A 233 26.26 3.33 3.09
C ASN A 233 26.15 3.51 4.61
N PHE A 234 25.73 4.70 5.06
CA PHE A 234 25.47 4.96 6.47
C PHE A 234 24.38 4.02 7.01
N ILE A 235 23.22 3.94 6.35
CA ILE A 235 22.10 3.08 6.75
C ILE A 235 22.52 1.61 6.87
N ASN A 236 23.26 1.10 5.88
CA ASN A 236 23.76 -0.28 5.92
C ASN A 236 24.75 -0.51 7.06
N ALA A 237 25.71 0.41 7.25
CA ALA A 237 26.68 0.31 8.33
C ALA A 237 26.01 0.40 9.71
N PHE A 238 25.03 1.29 9.86
CA PHE A 238 24.25 1.47 11.07
C PHE A 238 23.44 0.22 11.39
N ALA A 239 22.68 -0.30 10.42
CA ALA A 239 21.89 -1.51 10.60
C ALA A 239 22.76 -2.71 11.02
N ASN A 240 23.89 -2.91 10.35
CA ASN A 240 24.84 -3.98 10.70
C ASN A 240 25.40 -3.80 12.11
N LYS A 241 25.83 -2.58 12.47
CA LYS A 241 26.38 -2.29 13.80
C LYS A 241 25.35 -2.52 14.92
N HIS A 242 24.08 -2.25 14.65
CA HIS A 242 23.00 -2.35 15.63
C HIS A 242 22.22 -3.68 15.55
N ASN A 243 22.66 -4.63 14.72
CA ASN A 243 21.96 -5.90 14.46
C ASN A 243 20.48 -5.71 14.07
N ILE A 244 20.18 -4.62 13.38
CA ILE A 244 18.82 -4.37 12.87
C ILE A 244 18.58 -5.34 11.71
N PRO A 245 17.46 -6.07 11.71
CA PRO A 245 17.13 -6.97 10.62
C PRO A 245 17.18 -6.24 9.27
N GLN A 246 17.74 -6.92 8.28
CA GLN A 246 17.77 -6.48 6.89
C GLN A 246 16.93 -7.44 6.06
N GLU A 247 15.72 -7.75 6.53
CA GLU A 247 14.83 -8.68 5.85
C GLU A 247 14.50 -8.10 4.48
N LYS A 248 15.04 -8.72 3.41
CA LYS A 248 14.56 -8.44 2.07
C LYS A 248 13.10 -8.86 2.03
N HIS A 249 12.30 -8.21 1.17
CA HIS A 249 11.09 -8.82 0.64
C HIS A 249 11.46 -10.09 -0.13
N PHE A 250 11.90 -11.12 0.60
CA PHE A 250 12.01 -12.46 0.11
C PHE A 250 10.76 -13.18 0.59
N TYR A 251 10.01 -13.67 -0.39
CA TYR A 251 9.26 -14.91 -0.27
C TYR A 251 10.26 -16.05 0.03
N SER A 252 10.93 -16.01 1.17
CA SER A 252 11.89 -17.04 1.56
C SER A 252 11.11 -18.33 1.88
N ASN A 253 11.77 -19.49 1.77
CA ASN A 253 11.09 -20.78 1.97
C ASN A 253 10.51 -20.99 3.38
N ILE A 254 10.88 -20.18 4.37
CA ILE A 254 10.23 -20.17 5.71
C ILE A 254 8.89 -19.41 5.66
N ASN A 255 8.80 -18.39 4.80
CA ASN A 255 7.53 -17.79 4.36
C ASN A 255 6.75 -18.70 3.40
N TYR A 256 7.24 -19.90 3.03
CA TYR A 256 6.45 -20.84 2.23
C TYR A 256 5.27 -21.36 3.04
N GLU A 257 5.43 -21.68 4.32
CA GLU A 257 4.30 -22.13 5.15
C GLU A 257 3.29 -21.01 5.39
N ASP A 258 3.76 -19.76 5.62
CA ASP A 258 2.86 -18.60 5.74
C ASP A 258 2.23 -18.20 4.39
N ALA A 259 2.96 -18.30 3.28
CA ALA A 259 2.42 -18.09 1.94
C ALA A 259 1.47 -19.22 1.53
N LEU A 260 1.77 -20.47 1.90
CA LEU A 260 0.93 -21.63 1.68
C LEU A 260 -0.34 -21.51 2.51
N ALA A 261 -0.25 -21.19 3.80
CA ALA A 261 -1.42 -20.92 4.64
C ALA A 261 -2.23 -19.72 4.14
N ARG A 262 -1.58 -18.66 3.63
CA ARG A 262 -2.26 -17.53 2.95
C ARG A 262 -2.94 -17.97 1.65
N ASN A 263 -2.30 -18.83 0.87
CA ASN A 263 -2.83 -19.35 -0.40
C ASN A 263 -3.97 -20.34 -0.15
N GLU A 264 -3.87 -21.18 0.87
CA GLU A 264 -4.92 -22.10 1.32
C GLU A 264 -6.13 -21.33 1.82
N LYS A 265 -5.92 -20.30 2.66
CA LYS A 265 -7.00 -19.42 3.13
C LYS A 265 -7.63 -18.63 1.98
N SER A 266 -6.83 -18.13 1.04
CA SER A 266 -7.33 -17.47 -0.17
C SER A 266 -8.14 -18.44 -1.04
N ALA A 267 -7.67 -19.66 -1.23
CA ALA A 267 -8.38 -20.70 -1.96
C ALA A 267 -9.70 -21.08 -1.27
N GLU A 268 -9.73 -21.17 0.06
CA GLU A 268 -10.93 -21.42 0.84
C GLU A 268 -11.97 -20.30 0.68
N ILE A 269 -11.54 -19.03 0.81
CA ILE A 269 -12.42 -17.87 0.62
C ILE A 269 -12.97 -17.83 -0.82
N ASN A 270 -12.15 -18.14 -1.82
CA ASN A 270 -12.61 -18.22 -3.21
C ASN A 270 -13.62 -19.36 -3.42
N LYS A 271 -13.43 -20.51 -2.78
CA LYS A 271 -14.43 -21.59 -2.78
C LYS A 271 -15.74 -21.14 -2.15
N MET A 272 -15.69 -20.45 -1.00
CA MET A 272 -16.87 -19.90 -0.35
C MET A 272 -17.58 -18.87 -1.23
N HIS A 273 -16.83 -17.99 -1.89
CA HIS A 273 -17.38 -17.01 -2.83
C HIS A 273 -18.07 -17.67 -4.01
N LEU A 274 -17.45 -18.67 -4.62
CA LEU A 274 -18.05 -19.41 -5.73
C LEU A 274 -19.30 -20.20 -5.29
N MET A 275 -19.28 -20.83 -4.11
CA MET A 275 -20.47 -21.45 -3.53
C MET A 275 -21.58 -20.42 -3.30
N TYR A 276 -21.25 -19.25 -2.76
CA TYR A 276 -22.20 -18.15 -2.59
C TYR A 276 -22.81 -17.72 -3.94
N ILE A 277 -22.00 -17.60 -4.99
CA ILE A 277 -22.51 -17.31 -6.34
C ILE A 277 -23.48 -18.40 -6.78
N LEU A 278 -23.10 -19.68 -6.70
CA LEU A 278 -23.95 -20.79 -7.13
C LEU A 278 -25.27 -20.87 -6.36
N ASP A 279 -25.25 -20.59 -5.06
CA ASP A 279 -26.43 -20.68 -4.21
C ASP A 279 -27.36 -19.45 -4.35
N ASN A 280 -26.85 -18.32 -4.86
CA ASN A 280 -27.58 -17.05 -4.96
C ASN A 280 -27.78 -16.55 -6.40
N SER A 281 -27.50 -17.37 -7.41
CA SER A 281 -27.70 -17.01 -8.83
C SER A 281 -28.52 -18.05 -9.58
N ILE A 282 -29.00 -17.66 -10.77
CA ILE A 282 -29.77 -18.55 -11.65
C ILE A 282 -28.78 -19.34 -12.51
N VAL A 283 -28.13 -20.33 -11.89
CA VAL A 283 -27.25 -21.29 -12.57
C VAL A 283 -27.98 -22.63 -12.69
N SER A 284 -27.81 -23.33 -13.81
CA SER A 284 -28.42 -24.65 -13.96
C SER A 284 -27.92 -25.63 -12.89
N SER A 285 -28.81 -26.49 -12.37
CA SER A 285 -28.46 -27.49 -11.35
C SER A 285 -27.31 -28.39 -11.83
N GLU A 286 -27.33 -28.79 -13.09
CA GLU A 286 -26.26 -29.59 -13.71
C GLU A 286 -24.89 -28.88 -13.68
N LEU A 287 -24.85 -27.58 -13.97
CA LEU A 287 -23.61 -26.80 -13.93
C LEU A 287 -23.13 -26.57 -12.49
N SER A 288 -24.06 -26.30 -11.58
CA SER A 288 -23.77 -26.18 -10.14
C SER A 288 -23.17 -27.46 -9.57
N ASP A 289 -23.77 -28.62 -9.89
CA ASP A 289 -23.28 -29.94 -9.44
C ASP A 289 -21.90 -30.27 -10.02
N LYS A 290 -21.66 -29.96 -11.31
CA LYS A 290 -20.34 -30.11 -11.96
C LYS A 290 -19.26 -29.27 -11.27
N ILE A 291 -19.57 -28.03 -10.88
CA ILE A 291 -18.62 -27.16 -10.19
C ILE A 291 -18.35 -27.66 -8.77
N LYS A 292 -19.40 -28.05 -8.03
CA LYS A 292 -19.28 -28.61 -6.67
C LYS A 292 -18.38 -29.85 -6.67
N LEU A 293 -18.60 -30.78 -7.60
CA LEU A 293 -17.76 -31.96 -7.79
C LEU A 293 -16.32 -31.58 -8.17
N SER A 294 -16.12 -30.66 -9.11
CA SER A 294 -14.76 -30.26 -9.51
C SER A 294 -13.99 -29.60 -8.36
N ILE A 295 -14.64 -28.84 -7.49
CA ILE A 295 -14.03 -28.27 -6.27
C ILE A 295 -13.64 -29.37 -5.28
N GLU A 296 -14.52 -30.36 -5.07
CA GLU A 296 -14.27 -31.50 -4.19
C GLU A 296 -13.04 -32.31 -4.63
N TYR A 297 -12.91 -32.53 -5.94
CA TYR A 297 -11.79 -33.29 -6.53
C TYR A 297 -10.60 -32.42 -6.98
N ASN A 298 -10.60 -31.13 -6.63
CA ASN A 298 -9.54 -30.17 -6.97
C ASN A 298 -9.17 -30.15 -8.47
N ARG A 299 -10.19 -30.18 -9.34
CA ARG A 299 -10.06 -30.12 -10.80
C ARG A 299 -10.08 -28.68 -11.30
N ASP A 300 -9.50 -28.45 -12.47
CA ASP A 300 -9.66 -27.19 -13.19
C ASP A 300 -11.14 -26.93 -13.49
N ILE A 301 -11.61 -25.74 -13.14
CA ILE A 301 -13.00 -25.30 -13.29
C ILE A 301 -13.15 -24.16 -14.28
N SER A 302 -12.10 -23.81 -15.02
CA SER A 302 -12.07 -22.57 -15.79
C SER A 302 -13.23 -22.46 -16.79
N ASP A 303 -13.41 -23.48 -17.62
CA ASP A 303 -14.50 -23.52 -18.60
C ASP A 303 -15.90 -23.55 -17.97
N LEU A 304 -16.02 -24.13 -16.76
CA LEU A 304 -17.28 -24.18 -16.02
C LEU A 304 -17.61 -22.81 -15.40
N LEU A 305 -16.59 -22.10 -14.92
CA LEU A 305 -16.73 -20.77 -14.35
C LEU A 305 -17.09 -19.74 -15.42
N GLU A 306 -16.48 -19.82 -16.60
CA GLU A 306 -16.86 -19.00 -17.76
C GLU A 306 -18.34 -19.22 -18.14
N GLN A 307 -18.81 -20.48 -18.11
CA GLN A 307 -20.23 -20.79 -18.32
C GLN A 307 -21.14 -20.18 -17.26
N VAL A 308 -20.74 -20.18 -15.98
CA VAL A 308 -21.49 -19.51 -14.90
C VAL A 308 -21.58 -18.02 -15.16
N ILE A 309 -20.45 -17.36 -15.43
CA ILE A 309 -20.40 -15.91 -15.68
C ILE A 309 -21.26 -15.55 -16.89
N ASN A 310 -21.25 -16.37 -17.95
CA ASN A 310 -22.11 -16.19 -19.13
C ASN A 310 -23.60 -16.36 -18.81
N GLN A 311 -23.97 -17.24 -17.88
CA GLN A 311 -25.37 -17.43 -17.47
C GLN A 311 -25.88 -16.28 -16.60
N ILE A 312 -25.08 -15.81 -15.63
CA ILE A 312 -25.51 -14.82 -14.64
C ILE A 312 -25.27 -13.38 -15.11
N GLY A 313 -24.27 -13.17 -15.97
CA GLY A 313 -23.83 -11.86 -16.44
C GLY A 313 -22.95 -11.10 -15.45
N PHE A 314 -22.13 -10.18 -15.97
CA PHE A 314 -21.17 -9.39 -15.19
C PHE A 314 -21.81 -8.52 -14.10
N GLU A 315 -22.93 -7.83 -14.39
CA GLU A 315 -23.60 -6.98 -13.38
C GLU A 315 -24.09 -7.78 -12.18
N HIS A 316 -24.61 -8.99 -12.45
CA HIS A 316 -25.08 -9.87 -11.38
C HIS A 316 -23.89 -10.43 -10.59
N LEU A 317 -22.81 -10.80 -11.27
CA LEU A 317 -21.57 -11.22 -10.64
C LEU A 317 -21.04 -10.14 -9.68
N LYS A 318 -20.90 -8.91 -10.16
CA LYS A 318 -20.46 -7.74 -9.38
C LYS A 318 -21.31 -7.55 -8.11
N LYS A 319 -22.63 -7.65 -8.25
CA LYS A 319 -23.56 -7.55 -7.12
C LYS A 319 -23.29 -8.64 -6.07
N LEU A 320 -23.20 -9.90 -6.49
CA LEU A 320 -22.97 -11.02 -5.58
C LEU A 320 -21.60 -10.95 -4.90
N THR A 321 -20.54 -10.55 -5.63
CA THR A 321 -19.22 -10.32 -5.05
C THR A 321 -19.27 -9.27 -3.94
N LYS A 322 -19.98 -8.15 -4.18
CA LYS A 322 -20.12 -7.09 -3.17
C LYS A 322 -20.87 -7.55 -1.93
N GLU A 323 -21.95 -8.32 -2.11
CA GLU A 323 -22.70 -8.92 -1.00
C GLU A 323 -21.84 -9.90 -0.19
N PHE A 324 -21.13 -10.80 -0.87
CA PHE A 324 -20.20 -11.74 -0.24
C PHE A 324 -19.13 -11.00 0.57
N ASN A 325 -18.48 -10.00 -0.02
CA ASN A 325 -17.47 -9.19 0.68
C ASN A 325 -18.04 -8.52 1.93
N THR A 326 -19.27 -8.01 1.87
CA THR A 326 -19.95 -7.39 3.02
C THR A 326 -20.14 -8.41 4.14
N ILE A 327 -20.72 -9.58 3.83
CA ILE A 327 -20.96 -10.66 4.79
C ILE A 327 -19.64 -11.16 5.40
N TYR A 328 -18.62 -11.36 4.56
CA TYR A 328 -17.31 -11.83 4.98
C TYR A 328 -16.64 -10.83 5.94
N ILE A 329 -16.62 -9.54 5.61
CA ILE A 329 -16.05 -8.49 6.48
C ILE A 329 -16.81 -8.41 7.82
N GLU A 330 -18.14 -8.47 7.81
CA GLU A 330 -18.93 -8.49 9.04
C GLU A 330 -18.60 -9.70 9.92
N SER A 331 -18.41 -10.88 9.32
CA SER A 331 -18.05 -12.12 10.04
C SER A 331 -16.69 -11.99 10.73
N LEU A 332 -15.70 -11.38 10.06
CA LEU A 332 -14.38 -11.12 10.63
C LEU A 332 -14.45 -10.16 11.82
N ASN A 333 -15.29 -9.13 11.72
CA ASN A 333 -15.48 -8.16 12.80
C ASN A 333 -16.18 -8.74 14.02
N LYS A 334 -17.15 -9.66 13.82
CA LYS A 334 -17.82 -10.38 14.92
C LYS A 334 -16.86 -11.32 15.66
N GLY A 335 -15.92 -11.95 14.96
CA GLY A 335 -14.88 -12.79 15.56
C GLY A 335 -13.87 -12.05 16.44
N LYS A 336 -13.71 -10.72 16.28
CA LYS A 336 -12.76 -9.89 17.04
C LYS A 336 -13.28 -9.46 18.42
N ASN A 337 -14.59 -9.56 18.70
CA ASN A 337 -15.19 -9.15 19.98
C ASN A 337 -15.05 -10.16 21.14
N HIS A 338 -14.30 -11.26 20.97
CA HIS A 338 -14.05 -12.25 22.03
C HIS A 338 -12.66 -12.20 22.68
N LYS A 339 -11.89 -11.12 22.48
CA LYS A 339 -10.65 -10.86 23.24
C LYS A 339 -10.62 -9.46 23.86
N LYS A 340 -11.63 -9.16 24.67
CA LYS A 340 -11.53 -8.23 25.80
C LYS A 340 -12.15 -8.89 27.02
N ILE A 341 -11.31 -9.64 27.74
CA ILE A 341 -11.41 -9.81 29.19
C ILE A 341 -10.03 -9.44 29.72
#